data_AF-Q6AFA6-F1
#
_entry.id   AF-Q6AFA6-F1
#
_cell.length_a   1.000
_cell.length_b   1.000
_cell.length_c   1.000
_cell.angle_alpha   90.00
_cell.angle_beta   90.00
_cell.angle_gamma   90.00
#
_symmetry.space_group_name_H-M   'P 1'
#
loop_
_entity.id
_entity.type
_entity.pdbx_description
1 polymer ?
#
loop_
_entity_poly.entity_id
_entity_poly.type
_entity_poly.pdbx_seq_one_letter_code
_entity_poly.pdbx_strand_id
1 'polypeptide(L)'
;MIAIVALAVGTQVLYFAQSGATVPSASPSPSASKAALTLPSPTLAGGRTWTGTMTVNGIPLGVSLNGASAPQAVSSTISLTQRKFYDGLSCHRLTDGGFFVLQCGDPAGTGNGGPGYEYGPIENAPADDVYPAGTIAMARQSNKAESQGSQFFIVYKTTTIPHDSAGGYTVIGSVTSGLDKLISAVADKGVQGGGSDGKPAVTTTIDSFSLR
;
A
#
# COMPACT_ATOMS: atom_id res chain seq x y z
N MET A 1 4.75 72.60 -27.36
CA MET A 1 5.22 71.25 -27.76
C MET A 1 6.74 71.26 -27.75
N ILE A 2 7.34 70.75 -26.67
CA ILE A 2 8.75 70.33 -26.50
C ILE A 2 8.76 69.58 -25.17
N ALA A 3 9.19 68.33 -25.19
CA ALA A 3 9.50 67.53 -24.00
C ALA A 3 10.90 67.92 -23.48
N ILE A 4 11.18 67.71 -22.19
CA ILE A 4 12.45 67.16 -21.65
C ILE A 4 12.33 66.98 -20.12
N VAL A 5 12.50 65.71 -19.72
CA VAL A 5 13.18 65.13 -18.55
C VAL A 5 13.60 66.08 -17.41
N ALA A 6 13.21 65.72 -16.18
CA ALA A 6 13.95 66.05 -14.96
C ALA A 6 14.11 64.81 -14.08
N LEU A 7 15.37 64.40 -13.96
CA LEU A 7 15.92 63.42 -13.02
C LEU A 7 15.90 64.04 -11.60
N ALA A 8 15.47 63.30 -10.58
CA ALA A 8 15.72 63.67 -9.19
C ALA A 8 16.22 62.47 -8.39
N VAL A 9 17.44 62.64 -7.88
CA VAL A 9 18.27 61.72 -7.10
C VAL A 9 17.80 61.73 -5.64
N GLY A 10 17.72 60.56 -5.00
CA GLY A 10 17.36 60.42 -3.58
C GLY A 10 18.18 59.34 -2.88
N THR A 11 19.36 59.74 -2.39
CA THR A 11 20.07 59.33 -1.16
C THR A 11 20.17 57.85 -0.76
N GLN A 12 21.41 57.36 -0.67
CA GLN A 12 21.81 56.20 0.16
C GLN A 12 21.79 56.55 1.65
N VAL A 13 21.36 55.62 2.50
CA VAL A 13 21.98 55.34 3.81
C VAL A 13 21.90 53.83 4.07
N LEU A 14 23.07 53.19 4.16
CA LEU A 14 23.25 51.82 4.65
C LEU A 14 23.13 51.82 6.19
N TYR A 15 22.40 50.87 6.76
CA TYR A 15 22.67 50.36 8.10
C TYR A 15 22.32 48.87 8.18
N PHE A 16 23.35 48.06 8.42
CA PHE A 16 23.25 46.64 8.77
C PHE A 16 22.75 46.49 10.20
N ALA A 17 21.80 45.57 10.43
CA ALA A 17 21.67 44.84 11.69
C ALA A 17 21.04 43.48 11.42
N GLN A 18 21.86 42.45 11.57
CA GLN A 18 21.57 41.04 11.45
C GLN A 18 20.73 40.57 12.65
N SER A 19 19.63 39.89 12.39
CA SER A 19 18.92 39.07 13.40
C SER A 19 18.27 37.90 12.68
N GLY A 20 19.09 36.90 12.33
CA GLY A 20 18.59 35.62 11.85
C GLY A 20 17.92 34.87 12.99
N ALA A 21 16.59 34.96 13.09
CA ALA A 21 15.80 34.01 13.84
C ALA A 21 15.56 32.79 12.95
N THR A 22 16.46 31.82 13.01
CA THR A 22 16.23 30.49 12.42
C THR A 22 15.07 29.84 13.17
N VAL A 23 13.93 29.74 12.50
CA VAL A 23 12.83 28.86 12.94
C VAL A 23 13.39 27.44 12.90
N PRO A 24 13.43 26.68 14.01
CA PRO A 24 13.89 25.30 13.96
C PRO A 24 12.92 24.51 13.09
N SER A 25 13.40 24.11 11.91
CA SER A 25 12.75 23.12 11.07
C SER A 25 12.56 21.87 11.91
N ALA A 26 11.31 21.48 12.15
CA ALA A 26 10.99 20.22 12.80
C ALA A 26 11.64 19.10 11.98
N SER A 27 12.66 18.48 12.56
CA SER A 27 13.28 17.28 12.02
C SER A 27 12.19 16.20 11.89
N PRO A 28 12.06 15.49 10.77
CA PRO A 28 11.13 14.38 10.69
C PRO A 28 11.53 13.35 11.76
N SER A 29 10.63 13.14 12.71
CA SER A 29 10.75 12.08 13.70
C SER A 29 10.94 10.75 12.94
N PRO A 30 11.94 9.92 13.27
CA PRO A 30 12.12 8.63 12.62
C PRO A 30 10.87 7.79 12.88
N SER A 31 10.06 7.63 11.85
CA SER A 31 8.98 6.65 11.84
C SER A 31 9.59 5.30 12.16
N ALA A 32 9.11 4.65 13.23
CA ALA A 32 9.65 3.39 13.70
C ALA A 32 9.50 2.31 12.62
N SER A 33 10.54 2.11 11.80
CA SER A 33 10.63 1.00 10.87
C SER A 33 10.88 -0.27 11.67
N LYS A 34 10.04 -1.30 11.49
CA LYS A 34 10.42 -2.66 11.90
C LYS A 34 11.77 -2.99 11.23
N ALA A 35 12.65 -3.70 11.94
CA ALA A 35 13.96 -4.10 11.42
C ALA A 35 13.80 -4.92 10.14
N ALA A 36 14.75 -4.76 9.20
CA ALA A 36 14.69 -5.43 7.92
C ALA A 36 14.72 -6.97 8.09
N LEU A 37 13.73 -7.64 7.50
CA LEU A 37 13.64 -9.09 7.45
C LEU A 37 14.40 -9.62 6.23
N THR A 38 14.60 -10.94 6.19
CA THR A 38 15.19 -11.63 5.03
C THR A 38 14.08 -12.23 4.18
N LEU A 39 14.19 -12.10 2.85
CA LEU A 39 13.29 -12.75 1.89
C LEU A 39 13.37 -14.28 2.07
N PRO A 40 12.26 -14.99 2.34
CA PRO A 40 12.27 -16.45 2.45
C PRO A 40 12.41 -17.13 1.09
N SER A 41 12.92 -18.36 1.09
CA SER A 41 12.95 -19.22 -0.11
C SER A 41 11.54 -19.44 -0.67
N PRO A 42 11.33 -19.38 -2.01
CA PRO A 42 10.07 -19.73 -2.67
C PRO A 42 9.57 -21.16 -2.36
N THR A 43 10.47 -22.05 -1.97
CA THR A 43 10.13 -23.46 -1.64
C THR A 43 9.26 -23.57 -0.38
N LEU A 44 9.20 -22.54 0.47
CA LEU A 44 8.36 -22.53 1.66
C LEU A 44 6.86 -22.67 1.32
N ALA A 45 6.42 -22.13 0.18
CA ALA A 45 5.05 -22.27 -0.30
C ALA A 45 4.68 -23.73 -0.63
N GLY A 46 5.69 -24.58 -0.93
CA GLY A 46 5.52 -26.02 -1.13
C GLY A 46 4.64 -26.41 -2.31
N GLY A 47 4.35 -25.50 -3.24
CA GLY A 47 3.49 -25.75 -4.40
C GLY A 47 2.05 -26.16 -4.04
N ARG A 48 1.57 -25.77 -2.84
CA ARG A 48 0.24 -26.12 -2.35
C ARG A 48 -0.61 -24.90 -2.03
N THR A 49 -1.91 -25.14 -1.85
CA THR A 49 -2.82 -24.14 -1.30
C THR A 49 -2.63 -24.01 0.22
N TRP A 50 -2.57 -22.78 0.69
CA TRP A 50 -2.56 -22.40 2.10
C TRP A 50 -3.89 -21.73 2.44
N THR A 51 -4.52 -22.14 3.53
CA THR A 51 -5.80 -21.55 3.95
C THR A 51 -5.66 -20.90 5.31
N GLY A 52 -6.54 -19.98 5.63
CA GLY A 52 -6.49 -19.35 6.93
C GLY A 52 -7.53 -18.28 7.14
N THR A 53 -7.27 -17.43 8.12
CA THR A 53 -8.15 -16.32 8.49
C THR A 53 -7.33 -15.04 8.62
N MET A 54 -7.84 -13.99 7.99
CA MET A 54 -7.41 -12.61 8.18
C MET A 54 -8.56 -11.85 8.84
N THR A 55 -8.36 -11.34 10.05
CA THR A 55 -9.38 -10.56 10.76
C THR A 55 -9.11 -9.08 10.54
N VAL A 56 -10.10 -8.37 10.00
CA VAL A 56 -10.02 -6.92 9.74
C VAL A 56 -11.13 -6.22 10.52
N ASN A 57 -10.80 -5.33 11.45
CA ASN A 57 -11.78 -4.67 12.33
C ASN A 57 -12.80 -5.63 12.98
N GLY A 58 -12.34 -6.78 13.48
CA GLY A 58 -13.16 -7.84 14.07
C GLY A 58 -13.91 -8.70 13.05
N ILE A 59 -13.79 -8.44 11.75
CA ILE A 59 -14.46 -9.19 10.69
C ILE A 59 -13.54 -10.32 10.23
N PRO A 60 -13.90 -11.60 10.46
CA PRO A 60 -13.11 -12.72 10.01
C PRO A 60 -13.29 -12.94 8.51
N LEU A 61 -12.18 -12.86 7.77
CA LEU A 61 -12.12 -13.18 6.34
C LEU A 61 -11.44 -14.53 6.18
N GLY A 62 -12.16 -15.50 5.60
CA GLY A 62 -11.54 -16.74 5.15
C GLY A 62 -10.65 -16.44 3.95
N VAL A 63 -9.46 -17.02 3.88
CA VAL A 63 -8.54 -16.81 2.76
C VAL A 63 -7.97 -18.13 2.25
N SER A 64 -7.64 -18.14 0.96
CA SER A 64 -6.96 -19.23 0.26
C SER A 64 -5.85 -18.66 -0.63
N LEU A 65 -4.60 -19.04 -0.38
CA LEU A 65 -3.43 -18.60 -1.11
C LEU A 65 -2.82 -19.75 -1.92
N ASN A 66 -2.49 -19.51 -3.19
CA ASN A 66 -2.00 -20.52 -4.13
C ASN A 66 -0.47 -20.47 -4.26
N GLY A 67 0.20 -21.31 -3.50
CA GLY A 67 1.66 -21.42 -3.51
C GLY A 67 2.27 -22.05 -4.76
N ALA A 68 1.47 -22.67 -5.63
CA ALA A 68 1.93 -23.17 -6.93
C ALA A 68 2.00 -22.05 -7.97
N SER A 69 1.00 -21.16 -7.97
CA SER A 69 0.92 -20.05 -8.93
C SER A 69 1.78 -18.85 -8.56
N ALA A 70 1.98 -18.58 -7.26
CA ALA A 70 2.79 -17.45 -6.77
C ALA A 70 3.74 -17.88 -5.63
N PRO A 71 4.72 -18.75 -5.90
CA PRO A 71 5.55 -19.38 -4.88
C PRO A 71 6.36 -18.39 -4.04
N GLN A 72 6.95 -17.35 -4.63
CA GLN A 72 7.74 -16.38 -3.86
C GLN A 72 6.84 -15.49 -3.00
N ALA A 73 5.75 -14.97 -3.57
CA ALA A 73 4.83 -14.10 -2.85
C ALA A 73 4.10 -14.82 -1.72
N VAL A 74 3.65 -16.06 -1.94
CA VAL A 74 3.02 -16.87 -0.89
C VAL A 74 4.04 -17.25 0.20
N SER A 75 5.28 -17.58 -0.15
CA SER A 75 6.35 -17.83 0.83
C SER A 75 6.63 -16.61 1.72
N SER A 76 6.68 -15.42 1.12
CA SER A 76 6.78 -14.14 1.84
C SER A 76 5.64 -13.98 2.83
N THR A 77 4.38 -14.12 2.38
CA THR A 77 3.19 -14.00 3.24
C THR A 77 3.17 -15.03 4.37
N ILE A 78 3.57 -16.29 4.13
CA ILE A 78 3.70 -17.31 5.18
C ILE A 78 4.71 -16.86 6.25
N SER A 79 5.90 -16.43 5.84
CA SER A 79 6.93 -16.01 6.80
C SER A 79 6.48 -14.78 7.62
N LEU A 80 5.82 -13.82 6.98
CA LEU A 80 5.32 -12.61 7.63
C LEU A 80 4.16 -12.90 8.60
N THR A 81 3.22 -13.76 8.22
CA THR A 81 2.11 -14.19 9.11
C THR A 81 2.60 -14.98 10.31
N GLN A 82 3.58 -15.89 10.14
CA GLN A 82 4.21 -16.62 11.25
C GLN A 82 4.87 -15.69 12.27
N ARG A 83 5.40 -14.55 11.82
CA ARG A 83 6.02 -13.51 12.65
C ARG A 83 5.02 -12.49 13.21
N LYS A 84 3.72 -12.66 12.97
CA LYS A 84 2.68 -11.68 13.34
C LYS A 84 2.96 -10.28 12.77
N PHE A 85 3.58 -10.23 11.58
CA PHE A 85 4.02 -8.98 10.99
C PHE A 85 2.84 -8.04 10.67
N TYR A 86 1.74 -8.62 10.18
CA TYR A 86 0.53 -7.91 9.76
C TYR A 86 -0.37 -7.48 10.92
N ASP A 87 -0.22 -8.07 12.09
CA ASP A 87 -1.06 -7.79 13.26
C ASP A 87 -0.90 -6.31 13.67
N GLY A 88 -2.02 -5.60 13.73
CA GLY A 88 -2.13 -4.17 14.01
C GLY A 88 -1.80 -3.24 12.83
N LEU A 89 -1.46 -3.76 11.64
CA LEU A 89 -1.16 -2.92 10.49
C LEU A 89 -2.43 -2.31 9.90
N SER A 90 -2.31 -1.07 9.43
CA SER A 90 -3.42 -0.37 8.78
C SER A 90 -3.62 -0.81 7.33
N CYS A 91 -4.88 -0.73 6.88
CA CYS A 91 -5.22 -0.60 5.47
C CYS A 91 -5.22 0.89 5.13
N HIS A 92 -4.13 1.35 4.54
CA HIS A 92 -3.83 2.77 4.38
C HIS A 92 -4.49 3.39 3.14
N ARG A 93 -5.03 2.57 2.23
CA ARG A 93 -5.64 3.05 0.99
C ARG A 93 -6.88 2.24 0.60
N LEU A 94 -7.93 2.95 0.25
CA LEU A 94 -9.16 2.47 -0.36
C LEU A 94 -9.33 3.24 -1.68
N THR A 95 -9.64 2.52 -2.74
CA THR A 95 -10.10 3.10 -4.02
C THR A 95 -11.55 2.74 -4.21
N ASP A 96 -12.38 3.74 -4.46
CA ASP A 96 -13.82 3.64 -4.66
C ASP A 96 -14.23 4.42 -5.92
N GLY A 97 -13.64 4.01 -7.05
CA GLY A 97 -13.80 4.66 -8.34
C GLY A 97 -12.61 4.38 -9.26
N GLY A 98 -12.90 3.96 -10.50
CA GLY A 98 -11.88 3.42 -11.42
C GLY A 98 -11.50 1.99 -11.04
N PHE A 99 -10.90 1.81 -9.86
CA PHE A 99 -10.63 0.52 -9.25
C PHE A 99 -11.37 0.40 -7.91
N PHE A 100 -11.56 -0.84 -7.45
CA PHE A 100 -12.28 -1.16 -6.21
C PHE A 100 -11.43 -2.06 -5.31
N VAL A 101 -10.38 -1.46 -4.73
CA VAL A 101 -9.40 -2.18 -3.90
C VAL A 101 -9.22 -1.56 -2.52
N LEU A 102 -9.01 -2.41 -1.52
CA LEU A 102 -8.55 -2.05 -0.18
C LEU A 102 -7.10 -2.56 -0.02
N GLN A 103 -6.14 -1.64 0.13
CA GLN A 103 -4.71 -1.92 0.21
C GLN A 103 -4.21 -1.80 1.65
N CYS A 104 -3.42 -2.80 2.07
CA CYS A 104 -2.93 -2.98 3.43
C CYS A 104 -1.47 -3.49 3.42
N GLY A 105 -0.93 -3.78 4.60
CA GLY A 105 0.36 -4.46 4.74
C GLY A 105 1.59 -3.55 4.73
N ASP A 106 1.40 -2.24 4.88
CA ASP A 106 2.49 -1.28 5.10
C ASP A 106 2.70 -1.06 6.62
N PRO A 107 3.87 -1.41 7.19
CA PRO A 107 4.22 -1.13 8.58
C PRO A 107 4.19 0.35 8.97
N ALA A 108 4.51 1.24 8.03
CA ALA A 108 4.51 2.68 8.25
C ALA A 108 3.11 3.30 8.03
N GLY A 109 2.21 2.60 7.35
CA GLY A 109 0.88 3.11 6.98
C GLY A 109 0.90 4.33 6.05
N THR A 110 1.97 4.51 5.29
CA THR A 110 2.20 5.66 4.39
C THR A 110 2.07 5.31 2.90
N GLY A 111 2.05 4.03 2.56
CA GLY A 111 2.17 3.47 1.21
C GLY A 111 3.61 3.14 0.80
N ASN A 112 4.62 3.53 1.59
CA ASN A 112 6.03 3.41 1.21
C ASN A 112 6.85 2.41 2.04
N GLY A 113 6.28 1.85 3.11
CA GLY A 113 6.99 0.87 3.93
C GLY A 113 6.87 -0.56 3.40
N GLY A 114 7.61 -1.46 4.04
CA GLY A 114 7.68 -2.86 3.64
C GLY A 114 8.39 -3.73 4.69
N PRO A 115 8.68 -4.99 4.39
CA PRO A 115 9.27 -5.94 5.32
C PRO A 115 10.80 -5.81 5.44
N GLY A 116 11.40 -4.82 4.75
CA GLY A 116 12.84 -4.64 4.64
C GLY A 116 13.51 -5.44 3.53
N TYR A 117 12.71 -6.00 2.62
CA TYR A 117 13.16 -6.59 1.37
C TYR A 117 12.13 -6.31 0.26
N GLU A 118 12.59 -6.42 -0.98
CA GLU A 118 11.75 -6.44 -2.18
C GLU A 118 12.00 -7.75 -2.95
N TYR A 119 11.03 -8.16 -3.76
CA TYR A 119 11.16 -9.33 -4.63
C TYR A 119 10.38 -9.18 -5.93
N GLY A 120 10.71 -10.07 -6.85
CA GLY A 120 10.00 -10.33 -8.10
C GLY A 120 10.60 -11.57 -8.78
N PRO A 121 10.24 -11.83 -10.05
CA PRO A 121 9.35 -11.04 -10.88
C PRO A 121 7.87 -11.14 -10.44
N ILE A 122 6.96 -10.52 -11.19
CA ILE A 122 5.51 -10.69 -11.03
C ILE A 122 5.15 -12.17 -11.29
N GLU A 123 4.30 -12.74 -10.43
CA GLU A 123 3.84 -14.13 -10.52
C GLU A 123 2.32 -14.15 -10.77
N ASN A 124 1.82 -14.91 -11.74
CA ASN A 124 0.38 -15.14 -11.88
C ASN A 124 -0.48 -13.85 -11.99
N ALA A 125 -0.04 -12.86 -12.76
CA ALA A 125 -0.91 -11.74 -13.14
C ALA A 125 -1.91 -12.18 -14.24
N PRO A 126 -3.19 -11.78 -14.18
CA PRO A 126 -4.18 -12.08 -15.22
C PRO A 126 -3.80 -11.41 -16.54
N ALA A 127 -3.89 -12.16 -17.63
CA ALA A 127 -3.51 -11.68 -18.97
C ALA A 127 -4.52 -10.67 -19.57
N ASP A 128 -5.76 -10.67 -19.08
CA ASP A 128 -6.84 -9.76 -19.49
C ASP A 128 -7.01 -8.57 -18.55
N ASP A 129 -6.09 -8.39 -17.59
CA ASP A 129 -6.11 -7.36 -16.56
C ASP A 129 -7.35 -7.39 -15.65
N VAL A 130 -8.17 -8.44 -15.69
CA VAL A 130 -9.39 -8.55 -14.88
C VAL A 130 -9.07 -9.22 -13.55
N TYR A 131 -9.42 -8.53 -12.46
CA TYR A 131 -9.33 -9.03 -11.11
C TYR A 131 -10.74 -9.18 -10.52
N PRO A 132 -11.24 -10.42 -10.34
CA PRO A 132 -12.55 -10.66 -9.73
C PRO A 132 -12.66 -10.15 -8.28
N ALA A 133 -13.89 -9.89 -7.84
CA ALA A 133 -14.16 -9.64 -6.43
C ALA A 133 -13.66 -10.80 -5.56
N GLY A 134 -12.99 -10.46 -4.46
CA GLY A 134 -12.33 -11.39 -3.54
C GLY A 134 -10.86 -11.64 -3.86
N THR A 135 -10.33 -11.24 -5.01
CA THR A 135 -8.91 -11.44 -5.33
C THR A 135 -7.99 -10.75 -4.31
N ILE A 136 -6.93 -11.45 -3.90
CA ILE A 136 -5.82 -10.90 -3.11
C ILE A 136 -4.59 -10.86 -4.00
N ALA A 137 -4.01 -9.67 -4.19
CA ALA A 137 -2.84 -9.47 -5.04
C ALA A 137 -1.79 -8.58 -4.37
N MET A 138 -0.52 -8.80 -4.72
CA MET A 138 0.59 -8.03 -4.17
C MET A 138 0.66 -6.65 -4.80
N ALA A 139 0.81 -5.61 -3.97
CA ALA A 139 1.13 -4.28 -4.44
C ALA A 139 2.61 -4.23 -4.87
N ARG A 140 2.91 -3.33 -5.82
CA ARG A 140 4.26 -3.07 -6.33
C ARG A 140 4.36 -1.62 -6.78
N GLN A 141 5.58 -1.13 -6.96
CA GLN A 141 5.84 0.16 -7.59
C GLN A 141 5.57 0.08 -9.10
N SER A 142 5.01 1.14 -9.68
CA SER A 142 4.77 1.23 -11.12
C SER A 142 6.05 1.05 -11.92
N ASN A 143 5.96 0.31 -13.02
CA ASN A 143 7.04 -0.02 -13.95
C ASN A 143 8.23 -0.77 -13.31
N LYS A 144 8.04 -1.42 -12.15
CA LYS A 144 9.08 -2.22 -11.47
C LYS A 144 8.56 -3.60 -11.05
N ALA A 145 8.91 -4.64 -11.81
CA ALA A 145 8.44 -6.01 -11.55
C ALA A 145 9.00 -6.60 -10.24
N GLU A 146 10.17 -6.14 -9.80
CA GLU A 146 10.92 -6.61 -8.64
C GLU A 146 10.78 -5.72 -7.40
N SER A 147 9.61 -5.12 -7.21
CA SER A 147 9.33 -4.18 -6.10
C SER A 147 8.18 -4.63 -5.19
N GLN A 148 7.84 -5.92 -5.22
CA GLN A 148 6.84 -6.49 -4.31
C GLN A 148 7.46 -6.66 -2.92
N GLY A 149 6.67 -6.47 -1.88
CA GLY A 149 7.11 -6.59 -0.49
C GLY A 149 6.04 -7.23 0.38
N SER A 150 5.57 -6.51 1.39
CA SER A 150 4.51 -6.95 2.30
C SER A 150 3.14 -6.36 1.96
N GLN A 151 3.10 -5.32 1.13
CA GLN A 151 1.84 -4.67 0.79
C GLN A 151 1.03 -5.52 -0.19
N PHE A 152 -0.27 -5.65 0.08
CA PHE A 152 -1.22 -6.36 -0.75
C PHE A 152 -2.53 -5.57 -0.83
N PHE A 153 -3.38 -5.90 -1.78
CA PHE A 153 -4.73 -5.38 -1.84
C PHE A 153 -5.76 -6.50 -2.01
N ILE A 154 -6.95 -6.25 -1.46
CA ILE A 154 -8.15 -7.05 -1.65
C ILE A 154 -9.03 -6.31 -2.65
N VAL A 155 -9.41 -7.00 -3.72
CA VAL A 155 -10.39 -6.50 -4.68
C VAL A 155 -11.77 -6.75 -4.10
N TYR A 156 -12.52 -5.70 -3.76
CA TYR A 156 -13.84 -5.87 -3.13
C TYR A 156 -15.00 -5.81 -4.13
N LYS A 157 -14.72 -5.36 -5.36
CA LYS A 157 -15.62 -5.46 -6.52
C LYS A 157 -14.78 -5.72 -7.76
N THR A 158 -15.26 -6.61 -8.65
CA THR A 158 -14.54 -6.97 -9.88
C THR A 158 -14.12 -5.71 -10.62
N THR A 159 -12.83 -5.64 -10.97
CA THR A 159 -12.22 -4.47 -11.58
C THR A 159 -11.18 -4.88 -12.61
N THR A 160 -10.97 -4.04 -13.62
CA THR A 160 -9.85 -4.17 -14.54
C THR A 160 -8.74 -3.25 -14.06
N ILE A 161 -7.53 -3.75 -13.88
CA ILE A 161 -6.35 -2.94 -13.52
C ILE A 161 -5.32 -3.12 -14.64
N PRO A 162 -5.21 -2.15 -15.58
CA PRO A 162 -4.30 -2.28 -16.71
C PRO A 162 -2.87 -2.55 -16.27
N HIS A 163 -2.21 -3.51 -16.92
CA HIS A 163 -0.78 -3.70 -16.75
C HIS A 163 0.02 -2.49 -17.27
N ASP A 164 1.20 -2.30 -16.70
CA ASP A 164 2.17 -1.31 -17.16
C ASP A 164 3.36 -2.00 -17.87
N SER A 165 4.46 -1.29 -18.12
CA SER A 165 5.61 -1.86 -18.82
C SER A 165 6.29 -3.00 -18.06
N ALA A 166 6.01 -3.17 -16.76
CA ALA A 166 6.49 -4.29 -15.96
C ALA A 166 5.50 -5.46 -15.93
N GLY A 167 4.21 -5.24 -16.20
CA GLY A 167 3.15 -6.25 -16.17
C GLY A 167 2.01 -5.92 -15.22
N GLY A 168 1.21 -6.93 -14.86
CA GLY A 168 0.11 -6.79 -13.91
C GLY A 168 0.56 -6.96 -12.46
N TYR A 169 -0.38 -7.17 -11.55
CA TYR A 169 -0.16 -7.46 -10.13
C TYR A 169 -0.23 -8.96 -9.85
N THR A 170 0.70 -9.46 -9.04
CA THR A 170 0.78 -10.86 -8.65
C THR A 170 -0.44 -11.30 -7.87
N VAL A 171 -1.25 -12.20 -8.43
CA VAL A 171 -2.40 -12.79 -7.71
C VAL A 171 -1.90 -13.95 -6.84
N ILE A 172 -1.99 -13.77 -5.53
CA ILE A 172 -1.58 -14.80 -4.56
C ILE A 172 -2.73 -15.68 -4.11
N GLY A 173 -3.98 -15.27 -4.31
CA GLY A 173 -5.14 -16.01 -3.83
C GLY A 173 -6.43 -15.20 -3.79
N SER A 174 -7.34 -15.59 -2.89
CA SER A 174 -8.62 -14.92 -2.72
C SER A 174 -9.18 -15.01 -1.29
N VAL A 175 -10.08 -14.08 -0.98
CA VAL A 175 -11.02 -14.17 0.14
C VAL A 175 -12.08 -15.21 -0.21
N THR A 176 -12.31 -16.16 0.69
CA THR A 176 -13.27 -17.27 0.53
C THR A 176 -14.54 -17.09 1.35
N SER A 177 -14.54 -16.21 2.36
CA SER A 177 -15.72 -15.85 3.14
C SER A 177 -15.57 -14.47 3.79
N GLY A 178 -16.69 -13.78 4.05
CA GLY A 178 -16.72 -12.51 4.80
C GLY A 178 -16.44 -11.25 3.99
N LEU A 179 -16.28 -11.35 2.67
CA LEU A 179 -16.07 -10.20 1.79
C LEU A 179 -17.23 -9.21 1.84
N ASP A 180 -18.46 -9.71 1.85
CA ASP A 180 -19.70 -8.91 2.00
C ASP A 180 -19.68 -8.07 3.29
N LYS A 181 -19.23 -8.65 4.39
CA LYS A 181 -19.11 -7.95 5.67
C LYS A 181 -18.02 -6.88 5.61
N LEU A 182 -16.87 -7.18 5.02
CA LEU A 182 -15.80 -6.20 4.80
C LEU A 182 -16.31 -5.01 3.96
N ILE A 183 -17.03 -5.29 2.88
CA ILE A 183 -17.63 -4.25 2.02
C ILE A 183 -18.55 -3.36 2.85
N SER A 184 -19.54 -3.96 3.54
CA SER A 184 -20.54 -3.19 4.29
C SER A 184 -19.96 -2.34 5.44
N ALA A 185 -18.88 -2.82 6.06
CA ALA A 185 -18.27 -2.18 7.22
C ALA A 185 -17.19 -1.16 6.87
N VAL A 186 -16.50 -1.33 5.73
CA VAL A 186 -15.34 -0.52 5.32
C VAL A 186 -15.59 0.15 3.98
N ALA A 187 -15.73 -0.62 2.90
CA ALA A 187 -15.76 -0.07 1.54
C ALA A 187 -16.97 0.84 1.31
N ASP A 188 -18.17 0.42 1.75
CA ASP A 188 -19.42 1.20 1.62
C ASP A 188 -19.40 2.49 2.46
N LYS A 189 -18.44 2.65 3.37
CA LYS A 189 -18.24 3.89 4.12
C LYS A 189 -17.41 4.90 3.33
N GLY A 190 -16.81 4.47 2.23
CA GLY A 190 -16.07 5.30 1.30
C GLY A 190 -14.71 5.73 1.82
N VAL A 191 -14.10 6.65 1.09
CA VAL A 191 -12.80 7.24 1.39
C VAL A 191 -12.98 8.42 2.36
N GLN A 192 -12.04 8.59 3.29
CA GLN A 192 -11.97 9.74 4.17
C GLN A 192 -11.99 11.04 3.36
N GLY A 193 -12.93 11.93 3.67
CA GLY A 193 -13.12 13.19 2.93
C GLY A 193 -13.95 13.07 1.66
N GLY A 194 -14.49 11.88 1.33
CA GLY A 194 -15.47 11.69 0.26
C GLY A 194 -14.91 11.60 -1.16
N GLY A 195 -13.59 11.39 -1.31
CA GLY A 195 -12.95 11.15 -2.61
C GLY A 195 -13.12 9.71 -3.11
N SER A 196 -12.48 9.37 -4.23
CA SER A 196 -12.44 8.01 -4.79
C SER A 196 -11.12 7.28 -4.56
N ASP A 197 -10.13 7.93 -3.96
CA ASP A 197 -8.83 7.33 -3.63
C ASP A 197 -8.26 8.03 -2.38
N GLY A 198 -7.88 7.25 -1.38
CA GLY A 198 -7.26 7.77 -0.16
C GLY A 198 -7.43 6.81 1.01
N LYS A 199 -7.28 7.32 2.24
CA LYS A 199 -7.50 6.50 3.44
C LYS A 199 -8.97 6.08 3.55
N PRO A 200 -9.30 4.87 4.03
CA PRO A 200 -10.68 4.50 4.33
C PRO A 200 -11.32 5.48 5.33
N ALA A 201 -12.61 5.80 5.16
CA ALA A 201 -13.34 6.68 6.09
C ALA A 201 -13.47 6.07 7.50
N VAL A 202 -13.57 4.74 7.58
CA VAL A 202 -13.44 3.98 8.82
C VAL A 202 -12.01 3.51 8.96
N THR A 203 -11.31 3.91 10.03
CA THR A 203 -9.97 3.40 10.34
C THR A 203 -9.98 1.87 10.28
N THR A 204 -9.16 1.31 9.41
CA THR A 204 -9.18 -0.11 9.10
C THR A 204 -7.84 -0.74 9.42
N THR A 205 -7.84 -1.79 10.24
CA THR A 205 -6.65 -2.51 10.70
C THR A 205 -6.79 -4.00 10.47
N ILE A 206 -5.68 -4.66 10.19
CA ILE A 206 -5.56 -6.12 10.24
C ILE A 206 -5.31 -6.49 11.69
N ASP A 207 -6.31 -7.02 12.37
CA ASP A 207 -6.18 -7.41 13.78
C ASP A 207 -5.30 -8.66 13.91
N SER A 208 -5.44 -9.58 12.97
CA SER A 208 -4.58 -10.77 12.87
C SER A 208 -4.61 -11.38 11.48
N PHE A 209 -3.52 -12.06 11.10
CA PHE A 209 -3.49 -12.88 9.89
C PHE A 209 -2.71 -14.19 10.13
N SER A 210 -3.38 -15.32 9.91
CA SER A 210 -2.82 -16.66 10.09
C SER A 210 -3.10 -17.58 8.89
N LEU A 211 -2.17 -18.50 8.62
CA LEU A 211 -2.23 -19.48 7.53
C LEU A 211 -1.84 -20.88 8.03
N ARG A 212 -2.37 -21.92 7.39
CA ARG A 212 -2.11 -23.35 7.63
C ARG A 212 -2.07 -24.16 6.34
#